data_AF-A0A0Q8NFP6-F1
#
_entry.id   AF-A0A0Q8NFP6-F1
#
_cell.length_a   1.000
_cell.length_b   1.000
_cell.length_c   1.000
_cell.angle_alpha   90.00
_cell.angle_beta   90.00
_cell.angle_gamma   90.00
#
_symmetry.space_group_name_H-M   'P 1'
#
loop_
_entity.id
_entity.type
_entity.pdbx_description
1 polymer ?
#
loop_
_entity_poly.entity_id
_entity_poly.type
_entity_poly.pdbx_seq_one_letter_code
_entity_poly.pdbx_strand_id
1 'polypeptide(L)'
;MKNTFRLLLLLGIIFSANAQQKPVFQKLRYDDDFQYLKTDSTKNWYEKIKYIPLGKNDKYYASIGGEIREQYFYTVNDKWGDETTGGDGYLLSRYLLNADVHLGRFKTFIEFQSSLANSKIDPSPVDENELDFHQVFLDVDFIQNKNQQLTFRVGRQEIAFGSQRLVSVRERPNNRIAFDGMKLFYKNSNWQTDAFYSHPVANKPGVFNDDFNDTAKLWGSYTVIHKVPFIQNIDLYYLGLWKNRAVFDNAIGEETRHSIGTRIWKSKGNWKYDFEGLYQFGKINSQNISAWTLSSNTSYTFENIKFNPEIGLKTEFISGDKNSSDNQLQTFNPLYPKGAYFGLVGLIGPSNLIDIHPSIGLDLTEKLGFGIDYDIFWRSSIHDGLYAPNMQLLYSGDNTTERFIGTQLITNFDYNVNSFLTVSVEGAWFNAGAFLKEAGSGKDYFYTALTAQFKF
;
A
#
# COMPACT_ATOMS: atom_id res chain seq x y z
N MET A 1 22.44 -12.63 -4.32
CA MET A 1 21.68 -13.36 -3.28
C MET A 1 22.50 -13.72 -2.04
N LYS A 2 23.45 -14.69 -2.07
CA LYS A 2 24.17 -15.12 -0.84
C LYS A 2 24.89 -13.99 -0.09
N ASN A 3 25.48 -13.03 -0.79
CA ASN A 3 26.23 -11.93 -0.17
C ASN A 3 25.31 -10.86 0.43
N THR A 4 24.21 -10.49 -0.24
CA THR A 4 23.23 -9.50 0.24
C THR A 4 22.47 -9.99 1.46
N PHE A 5 22.00 -11.25 1.46
CA PHE A 5 21.31 -11.83 2.61
C PHE A 5 22.23 -11.96 3.83
N ARG A 6 23.50 -12.33 3.61
CA ARG A 6 24.53 -12.32 4.67
C ARG A 6 24.79 -10.91 5.21
N LEU A 7 24.79 -9.89 4.35
CA LEU A 7 24.96 -8.49 4.75
C LEU A 7 23.79 -8.01 5.62
N LEU A 8 22.54 -8.35 5.27
CA LEU A 8 21.37 -8.02 6.08
C LEU A 8 21.41 -8.71 7.45
N LEU A 9 21.82 -9.98 7.50
CA LEU A 9 22.04 -10.68 8.77
C LEU A 9 23.15 -10.04 9.60
N LEU A 10 24.27 -9.64 8.97
CA LEU A 10 25.36 -8.91 9.63
C LEU A 10 24.90 -7.55 10.18
N LEU A 11 24.14 -6.77 9.40
CA LEU A 11 23.54 -5.51 9.85
C LEU A 11 22.57 -5.76 11.02
N GLY A 12 21.75 -6.81 10.96
CA GLY A 12 20.89 -7.20 12.09
C GLY A 12 21.68 -7.48 13.37
N ILE A 13 22.84 -8.14 13.27
CA ILE A 13 23.72 -8.41 14.42
C ILE A 13 24.38 -7.12 14.93
N ILE A 14 24.84 -6.23 14.05
CA ILE A 14 25.51 -4.97 14.42
C ILE A 14 24.55 -4.00 15.15
N PHE A 15 23.27 -3.99 14.77
CA PHE A 15 22.23 -3.14 15.38
C PHE A 15 21.48 -3.83 16.54
N SER A 16 21.95 -4.98 17.01
CA SER A 16 21.44 -5.63 18.23
C SER A 16 21.93 -4.91 19.49
N ALA A 17 21.59 -3.63 19.63
CA ALA A 17 21.84 -2.85 20.84
C ALA A 17 20.56 -2.79 21.69
N ASN A 18 20.70 -2.98 23.00
CA ASN A 18 19.62 -2.76 23.97
C ASN A 18 19.37 -1.25 24.11
N ALA A 19 18.63 -0.67 23.17
CA ALA A 19 18.13 0.69 23.31
C ALA A 19 17.06 0.74 24.40
N GLN A 20 17.06 1.80 25.21
CA GLN A 20 16.09 2.00 26.30
C GLN A 20 14.66 2.20 25.76
N GLN A 21 14.53 2.62 24.51
CA GLN A 21 13.31 2.59 23.70
C GLN A 21 13.56 1.92 22.35
N LYS A 22 12.66 1.01 21.95
CA LYS A 22 12.68 0.39 20.63
C LYS A 22 12.36 1.46 19.56
N PRO A 23 13.10 1.52 18.45
CA PRO A 23 12.77 2.43 17.35
C PRO A 23 11.38 2.13 16.80
N VAL A 24 10.60 3.17 16.54
CA VAL A 24 9.28 3.08 15.92
C VAL A 24 9.39 3.60 14.50
N PHE A 25 9.20 2.71 13.54
CA PHE A 25 9.25 3.03 12.13
C PHE A 25 7.83 3.38 11.64
N GLN A 26 7.55 4.67 11.42
CA GLN A 26 6.28 5.08 10.85
C GLN A 26 6.15 4.61 9.40
N LYS A 27 4.91 4.46 8.97
CA LYS A 27 4.57 4.05 7.61
C LYS A 27 5.03 5.05 6.55
N LEU A 28 4.88 6.34 6.86
CA LEU A 28 5.43 7.43 6.09
C LEU A 28 6.66 7.92 6.85
N ARG A 29 7.85 7.83 6.25
CA ARG A 29 9.12 8.09 6.95
C ARG A 29 9.24 9.51 7.45
N TYR A 30 8.65 10.46 6.73
CA TYR A 30 8.60 11.84 7.17
C TYR A 30 7.71 12.07 8.42
N ASP A 31 6.94 11.08 8.89
CA ASP A 31 6.14 11.19 10.12
C ASP A 31 6.87 10.64 11.35
N ASP A 32 8.10 10.12 11.21
CA ASP A 32 8.88 9.70 12.37
C ASP A 32 9.14 10.87 13.32
N ASP A 33 9.03 10.59 14.61
CA ASP A 33 9.33 11.57 15.66
C ASP A 33 10.49 11.07 16.54
N PHE A 34 11.63 11.74 16.40
CA PHE A 34 12.84 11.50 17.18
C PHE A 34 13.15 12.62 18.17
N GLN A 35 12.19 13.53 18.46
CA GLN A 35 12.43 14.65 19.37
C GLN A 35 12.74 14.22 20.80
N TYR A 36 12.34 13.00 21.20
CA TYR A 36 12.69 12.43 22.50
C TYR A 36 14.21 12.24 22.68
N LEU A 37 14.98 12.10 21.59
CA LEU A 37 16.43 12.00 21.62
C LEU A 37 17.11 13.33 21.93
N LYS A 38 16.40 14.46 21.83
CA LYS A 38 16.97 15.80 22.02
C LYS A 38 17.75 15.93 23.34
N THR A 39 17.21 15.42 24.44
CA THR A 39 17.79 15.54 25.79
C THR A 39 18.70 14.38 26.18
N ASP A 40 18.86 13.38 25.32
CA ASP A 40 19.67 12.20 25.61
C ASP A 40 21.17 12.51 25.45
N SER A 41 21.93 12.42 26.54
CA SER A 41 23.39 12.62 26.55
C SER A 41 24.18 11.35 26.22
N THR A 42 23.52 10.20 26.17
CA THR A 42 24.12 8.85 26.02
C THR A 42 23.71 8.15 24.73
N LYS A 43 23.56 8.92 23.64
CA LYS A 43 23.15 8.40 22.33
C LYS A 43 24.13 7.36 21.77
N ASN A 44 23.59 6.23 21.31
CA ASN A 44 24.30 5.28 20.46
C ASN A 44 24.46 5.83 19.01
N TRP A 45 25.14 5.08 18.14
CA TRP A 45 25.40 5.53 16.77
C TRP A 45 24.11 5.75 15.94
N TYR A 46 23.12 4.87 16.09
CA TYR A 46 21.82 5.00 15.42
C TYR A 46 21.07 6.25 15.90
N GLU A 47 21.03 6.49 17.21
CA GLU A 47 20.36 7.66 17.79
C GLU A 47 21.03 8.97 17.35
N LYS A 48 22.35 8.97 17.12
CA LYS A 48 23.08 10.13 16.60
C LYS A 48 22.69 10.48 15.17
N ILE A 49 22.41 9.50 14.32
CA ILE A 49 21.96 9.78 12.93
C ILE A 49 20.47 10.13 12.88
N LYS A 50 19.66 9.67 13.85
CA LYS A 50 18.25 10.04 13.99
C LYS A 50 18.01 11.43 14.55
N TYR A 51 18.99 11.99 15.25
CA TYR A 51 18.91 13.35 15.75
C TYR A 51 20.27 14.04 15.68
N ILE A 52 20.49 14.78 14.60
CA ILE A 52 21.69 15.57 14.32
C ILE A 52 21.37 17.04 14.59
N PRO A 53 21.84 17.65 15.70
CA PRO A 53 21.58 19.07 15.96
C PRO A 53 22.28 19.97 14.93
N LEU A 54 21.54 20.92 14.34
CA LEU A 54 22.05 21.88 13.34
C LEU A 54 22.33 23.24 13.99
N GLY A 55 23.24 23.24 14.96
CA GLY A 55 23.65 24.43 15.71
C GLY A 55 23.07 24.48 17.13
N LYS A 56 23.00 25.68 17.71
CA LYS A 56 22.54 25.90 19.09
C LYS A 56 21.02 26.03 19.23
N ASN A 57 20.31 26.23 18.12
CA ASN A 57 18.87 26.33 18.15
C ASN A 57 18.27 24.93 18.18
N ASP A 58 17.66 24.60 19.30
CA ASP A 58 16.98 23.34 19.56
C ASP A 58 15.87 22.96 18.56
N LYS A 59 15.40 23.91 17.75
CA LYS A 59 14.43 23.66 16.67
C LYS A 59 15.09 23.26 15.35
N TYR A 60 16.42 23.28 15.29
CA TYR A 60 17.19 22.99 14.08
C TYR A 60 17.87 21.65 14.24
N TYR A 61 17.40 20.67 13.49
CA TYR A 61 17.95 19.32 13.54
C TYR A 61 17.74 18.61 12.20
N ALA A 62 18.53 17.57 11.97
CA ALA A 62 18.35 16.64 10.87
C ALA A 62 18.20 15.20 11.38
N SER A 63 17.57 14.36 10.59
CA SER A 63 17.50 12.92 10.77
C SER A 63 17.85 12.24 9.46
N ILE A 64 18.61 11.15 9.53
CA ILE A 64 18.90 10.27 8.41
C ILE A 64 18.25 8.92 8.67
N GLY A 65 17.62 8.35 7.65
CA GLY A 65 17.01 7.04 7.75
C GLY A 65 17.00 6.30 6.43
N GLY A 66 16.53 5.07 6.48
CA GLY A 66 16.45 4.28 5.28
C GLY A 66 15.80 2.93 5.47
N GLU A 67 15.64 2.26 4.34
CA GLU A 67 15.12 0.90 4.26
C GLU A 67 15.92 0.13 3.23
N ILE A 68 16.18 -1.14 3.54
CA ILE A 68 16.64 -2.14 2.58
C ILE A 68 15.64 -3.27 2.62
N ARG A 69 15.05 -3.62 1.48
CA ARG A 69 14.16 -4.77 1.35
C ARG A 69 14.62 -5.68 0.22
N GLU A 70 14.82 -6.94 0.55
CA GLU A 70 15.14 -7.99 -0.42
C GLU A 70 14.00 -9.01 -0.42
N GLN A 71 13.44 -9.30 -1.60
CA GLN A 71 12.34 -10.24 -1.76
C GLN A 71 12.63 -11.21 -2.89
N TYR A 72 12.88 -12.47 -2.54
CA TYR A 72 12.99 -13.52 -3.53
C TYR A 72 11.62 -14.14 -3.76
N PHE A 73 11.18 -14.22 -5.00
CA PHE A 73 9.94 -14.85 -5.43
C PHE A 73 10.22 -16.08 -6.28
N TYR A 74 9.43 -17.12 -6.06
CA TYR A 74 9.31 -18.25 -6.97
C TYR A 74 7.84 -18.43 -7.32
N THR A 75 7.53 -18.54 -8.60
CA THR A 75 6.17 -18.64 -9.12
C THR A 75 6.02 -19.84 -10.05
N VAL A 76 4.83 -20.44 -10.08
CA VAL A 76 4.46 -21.53 -10.99
C VAL A 76 3.15 -21.15 -11.66
N ASN A 77 3.10 -21.29 -12.99
CA ASN A 77 1.96 -20.90 -13.85
C ASN A 77 1.58 -19.42 -13.73
N ASP A 78 2.54 -18.51 -13.89
CA ASP A 78 2.28 -17.07 -13.84
C ASP A 78 1.12 -16.66 -14.77
N LYS A 79 0.31 -15.70 -14.33
CA LYS A 79 -1.01 -15.39 -14.94
C LYS A 79 -1.85 -16.64 -15.26
N TRP A 80 -1.98 -17.53 -14.28
CA TRP A 80 -2.72 -18.80 -14.41
C TRP A 80 -2.31 -19.65 -15.62
N GLY A 81 -1.04 -19.54 -16.04
CA GLY A 81 -0.44 -20.32 -17.11
C GLY A 81 -0.42 -19.66 -18.48
N ASP A 82 -0.91 -18.42 -18.62
CA ASP A 82 -0.87 -17.67 -19.89
C ASP A 82 0.50 -17.08 -20.19
N GLU A 83 1.34 -16.92 -19.17
CA GLU A 83 2.73 -16.49 -19.32
C GLU A 83 3.70 -17.60 -18.95
N THR A 84 4.84 -17.62 -19.63
CA THR A 84 5.93 -18.53 -19.29
C THR A 84 6.55 -18.10 -17.98
N THR A 85 6.58 -18.98 -16.99
CA THR A 85 7.38 -18.77 -15.78
C THR A 85 8.86 -18.82 -16.13
N GLY A 86 9.60 -17.75 -15.83
CA GLY A 86 11.07 -17.80 -15.81
C GLY A 86 11.57 -18.84 -14.81
N GLY A 87 12.74 -19.45 -15.07
CA GLY A 87 13.28 -20.63 -14.38
C GLY A 87 13.30 -20.58 -12.83
N ASP A 88 14.45 -20.26 -12.23
CA ASP A 88 14.69 -20.40 -10.78
C ASP A 88 14.18 -19.20 -9.94
N GLY A 89 13.07 -18.56 -10.34
CA GLY A 89 12.53 -17.38 -9.65
C GLY A 89 13.25 -16.05 -9.91
N TYR A 90 12.86 -14.99 -9.20
CA TYR A 90 13.40 -13.63 -9.34
C TYR A 90 13.60 -12.92 -7.99
N LEU A 91 14.46 -11.91 -7.96
CA LEU A 91 14.77 -11.12 -6.77
C LEU A 91 14.39 -9.66 -7.00
N LEU A 92 13.58 -9.13 -6.09
CA LEU A 92 13.29 -7.70 -6.00
C LEU A 92 14.09 -7.09 -4.85
N SER A 93 14.88 -6.06 -5.17
CA SER A 93 15.65 -5.29 -4.18
C SER A 93 15.12 -3.87 -4.14
N ARG A 94 14.88 -3.34 -2.94
CA ARG A 94 14.51 -1.94 -2.71
C ARG A 94 15.47 -1.32 -1.71
N TYR A 95 15.95 -0.14 -2.05
CA TYR A 95 16.72 0.73 -1.18
C TYR A 95 16.03 2.08 -1.07
N LEU A 96 15.75 2.52 0.16
CA LEU A 96 15.32 3.88 0.48
C LEU A 96 16.38 4.54 1.34
N LEU A 97 16.77 5.76 0.99
CA LEU A 97 17.66 6.58 1.81
C LEU A 97 17.05 7.97 1.91
N ASN A 98 16.78 8.42 3.13
CA ASN A 98 16.16 9.70 3.38
C ASN A 98 16.93 10.59 4.35
N ALA A 99 16.70 11.88 4.19
CA ALA A 99 17.09 12.93 5.12
C ALA A 99 15.87 13.82 5.40
N ASP A 100 15.61 14.06 6.69
CA ASP A 100 14.58 14.97 7.19
C ASP A 100 15.27 16.14 7.91
N VAL A 101 15.04 17.37 7.45
CA VAL A 101 15.71 18.57 7.97
C VAL A 101 14.68 19.56 8.48
N HIS A 102 14.77 19.89 9.76
CA HIS A 102 13.89 20.83 10.45
C HIS A 102 14.63 22.13 10.74
N LEU A 103 14.04 23.26 10.34
CA LEU A 103 14.59 24.62 10.49
C LEU A 103 13.52 25.55 11.08
N GLY A 104 13.02 25.20 12.27
CA GLY A 104 11.99 25.99 12.94
C GLY A 104 10.61 25.72 12.35
N ARG A 105 10.07 26.67 11.56
CA ARG A 105 8.75 26.52 10.91
C ARG A 105 8.81 25.85 9.54
N PHE A 106 10.02 25.60 9.06
CA PHE A 106 10.29 24.98 7.77
C PHE A 106 10.81 23.58 8.02
N LYS A 107 10.33 22.63 7.23
CA LYS A 107 10.86 21.27 7.19
C LYS A 107 11.02 20.85 5.74
N THR A 108 12.12 20.18 5.41
CA THR A 108 12.28 19.56 4.09
C THR A 108 12.65 18.10 4.25
N PHE A 109 12.12 17.28 3.35
CA PHE A 109 12.37 15.85 3.31
C PHE A 109 12.83 15.46 1.91
N ILE A 110 13.91 14.69 1.85
CA ILE A 110 14.49 14.18 0.61
C ILE A 110 14.62 12.67 0.77
N GLU A 111 14.14 11.90 -0.19
CA GLU A 111 14.30 10.44 -0.22
C GLU A 111 14.68 9.98 -1.63
N PHE A 112 15.76 9.21 -1.69
CA PHE A 112 16.17 8.46 -2.86
C PHE A 112 15.57 7.06 -2.79
N GLN A 113 15.09 6.56 -3.92
CA GLN A 113 14.67 5.18 -4.05
C GLN A 113 15.40 4.50 -5.20
N SER A 114 15.86 3.28 -4.95
CA SER A 114 16.30 2.33 -5.97
C SER A 114 15.48 1.05 -5.83
N SER A 115 14.87 0.62 -6.93
CA SER A 115 14.05 -0.59 -7.03
C SER A 115 14.56 -1.42 -8.20
N LEU A 116 15.17 -2.57 -7.92
CA LEU A 116 15.79 -3.46 -8.92
C LEU A 116 15.00 -4.77 -9.03
N ALA A 117 14.88 -5.31 -10.25
CA ALA A 117 14.18 -6.56 -10.52
C ALA A 117 15.11 -7.59 -11.19
N ASN A 118 15.99 -8.22 -10.41
CA ASN A 118 16.96 -9.18 -10.93
C ASN A 118 16.29 -10.50 -11.38
N SER A 119 16.62 -10.94 -12.59
CA SER A 119 16.12 -12.17 -13.23
C SER A 119 14.60 -12.19 -13.48
N LYS A 120 13.90 -11.08 -13.28
CA LYS A 120 12.52 -10.94 -13.70
C LYS A 120 12.48 -10.67 -15.20
N ILE A 121 11.65 -11.41 -15.92
CA ILE A 121 11.43 -11.18 -17.36
C ILE A 121 10.51 -9.97 -17.50
N ASP A 122 10.89 -9.03 -18.36
CA ASP A 122 10.13 -7.81 -18.70
C ASP A 122 9.58 -7.06 -17.47
N PRO A 123 10.46 -6.57 -16.55
CA PRO A 123 10.01 -5.89 -15.34
C PRO A 123 9.21 -4.64 -15.68
N SER A 124 8.07 -4.48 -15.01
CA SER A 124 7.24 -3.30 -15.16
C SER A 124 7.75 -2.15 -14.27
N PRO A 125 7.26 -0.91 -14.46
CA PRO A 125 7.64 0.21 -13.58
C PRO A 125 7.26 0.04 -12.11
N VAL A 126 6.39 -0.93 -11.75
CA VAL A 126 6.13 -1.25 -10.34
C VAL A 126 7.13 -2.25 -9.74
N ASP A 127 7.91 -2.90 -10.60
CA ASP A 127 8.97 -3.83 -10.26
C ASP A 127 10.34 -3.14 -10.24
N GLU A 128 10.61 -2.29 -11.24
CA GLU A 128 11.93 -1.70 -11.47
C GLU A 128 11.87 -0.19 -11.75
N ASN A 129 12.74 0.54 -11.04
CA ASN A 129 13.12 1.94 -11.25
C ASN A 129 14.51 2.09 -10.59
N GLU A 130 15.56 2.22 -11.39
CA GLU A 130 16.93 1.94 -10.94
C GLU A 130 17.40 2.93 -9.87
N LEU A 131 17.13 4.23 -10.04
CA LEU A 131 17.41 5.26 -9.04
C LEU A 131 16.67 6.58 -9.36
N ASP A 132 15.84 7.07 -8.46
CA ASP A 132 15.19 8.39 -8.60
C ASP A 132 15.06 9.16 -7.27
N PHE A 133 14.75 10.45 -7.37
CA PHE A 133 14.25 11.27 -6.26
C PHE A 133 12.78 10.91 -6.00
N HIS A 134 12.56 9.94 -5.12
CA HIS A 134 11.22 9.47 -4.77
C HIS A 134 10.41 10.52 -4.02
N GLN A 135 11.04 11.26 -3.10
CA GLN A 135 10.39 12.36 -2.38
C GLN A 135 11.32 13.56 -2.27
N VAL A 136 10.78 14.75 -2.56
CA VAL A 136 11.43 16.04 -2.34
C VAL A 136 10.33 17.07 -2.08
N PHE A 137 10.17 17.50 -0.83
CA PHE A 137 9.15 18.48 -0.48
C PHE A 137 9.60 19.48 0.58
N LEU A 138 8.85 20.59 0.65
CA LEU A 138 8.94 21.62 1.68
C LEU A 138 7.61 21.70 2.44
N ASP A 139 7.70 21.62 3.76
CA ASP A 139 6.64 21.92 4.71
C ASP A 139 6.84 23.32 5.30
N VAL A 140 5.73 24.06 5.38
CA VAL A 140 5.64 25.34 6.09
C VAL A 140 4.56 25.24 7.16
N ASP A 141 4.98 25.28 8.42
CA ASP A 141 4.07 25.29 9.56
C ASP A 141 3.55 26.71 9.81
N PHE A 142 2.25 26.91 9.58
CA PHE A 142 1.54 28.14 9.94
C PHE A 142 1.13 28.15 11.42
N ILE A 143 0.76 26.98 11.93
CA ILE A 143 0.42 26.76 13.34
C ILE A 143 1.17 25.51 13.77
N GLN A 144 1.92 25.60 14.86
CA GLN A 144 2.60 24.46 15.48
C GLN A 144 2.62 24.67 16.99
N ASN A 145 1.63 24.10 17.67
CA ASN A 145 1.56 24.09 19.12
C ASN A 145 1.11 22.70 19.62
N LYS A 146 1.04 22.51 20.95
CA LYS A 146 0.75 21.20 21.54
C LYS A 146 -0.59 20.58 21.11
N ASN A 147 -1.57 21.40 20.71
CA ASN A 147 -2.93 20.95 20.45
C ASN A 147 -3.35 21.06 18.99
N GLN A 148 -2.62 21.85 18.19
CA GLN A 148 -2.99 22.19 16.83
C GLN A 148 -1.76 22.31 15.94
N GLN A 149 -1.90 21.78 14.73
CA GLN A 149 -0.93 21.91 13.65
C GLN A 149 -1.67 22.31 12.38
N LEU A 150 -1.16 23.31 11.67
CA LEU A 150 -1.58 23.67 10.32
C LEU A 150 -0.32 23.80 9.46
N THR A 151 -0.21 22.93 8.46
CA THR A 151 0.99 22.82 7.63
C THR A 151 0.59 22.81 6.17
N PHE A 152 1.35 23.56 5.36
CA PHE A 152 1.29 23.48 3.92
C PHE A 152 2.53 22.80 3.38
N ARG A 153 2.32 21.77 2.56
CA ARG A 153 3.36 20.98 1.89
C ARG A 153 3.31 21.22 0.40
N VAL A 154 4.47 21.39 -0.23
CA VAL A 154 4.62 21.45 -1.68
C VAL A 154 5.82 20.63 -2.14
N GLY A 155 5.66 19.90 -3.24
CA GLY A 155 6.71 19.08 -3.84
C GLY A 155 6.27 17.63 -4.06
N ARG A 156 7.23 16.79 -4.44
CA ARG A 156 7.06 15.36 -4.64
C ARG A 156 6.98 14.65 -3.30
N GLN A 157 5.87 13.97 -3.05
CA GLN A 157 5.58 13.40 -1.74
C GLN A 157 4.76 12.12 -1.86
N GLU A 158 4.89 11.24 -0.88
CA GLU A 158 3.94 10.15 -0.72
C GLU A 158 2.63 10.63 -0.11
N ILE A 159 1.51 10.08 -0.60
CA ILE A 159 0.18 10.31 -0.06
C ILE A 159 -0.43 8.94 0.25
N ALA A 160 -0.94 8.78 1.47
CA ALA A 160 -1.66 7.57 1.88
C ALA A 160 -2.81 7.94 2.81
N PHE A 161 -3.96 7.32 2.58
CA PHE A 161 -5.16 7.55 3.38
C PHE A 161 -5.80 6.25 3.84
N GLY A 162 -6.48 6.30 4.99
CA GLY A 162 -7.25 5.19 5.55
C GLY A 162 -6.53 3.85 5.58
N SER A 163 -7.24 2.82 5.14
CA SER A 163 -6.77 1.44 4.96
C SER A 163 -5.83 1.27 3.75
N GLN A 164 -5.59 2.33 2.96
CA GLN A 164 -4.88 2.35 1.67
C GLN A 164 -5.55 1.55 0.54
N ARG A 165 -6.87 1.39 0.61
CA ARG A 165 -7.64 0.80 -0.48
C ARG A 165 -7.75 1.71 -1.70
N LEU A 166 -7.78 3.04 -1.49
CA LEU A 166 -7.95 4.01 -2.58
C LEU A 166 -6.66 4.80 -2.91
N VAL A 167 -5.93 5.25 -1.90
CA VAL A 167 -4.72 6.05 -2.07
C VAL A 167 -3.65 5.53 -1.14
N SER A 168 -2.53 5.11 -1.71
CA SER A 168 -1.45 4.44 -1.00
C SER A 168 -0.09 4.80 -1.56
N VAL A 169 0.93 4.39 -0.82
CA VAL A 169 2.34 4.43 -1.24
C VAL A 169 2.78 3.22 -2.07
N ARG A 170 1.88 2.27 -2.38
CA ARG A 170 2.22 0.95 -2.97
C ARG A 170 3.32 0.22 -2.18
N GLU A 171 3.07 0.01 -0.90
CA GLU A 171 4.07 -0.62 -0.03
C GLU A 171 4.42 -2.06 -0.46
N ARG A 172 3.50 -2.79 -1.09
CA ARG A 172 3.68 -4.21 -1.44
C ARG A 172 4.49 -4.44 -2.73
N PRO A 173 4.20 -3.78 -3.88
CA PRO A 173 5.09 -3.78 -5.05
C PRO A 173 6.53 -3.41 -4.70
N ASN A 174 7.49 -3.57 -5.62
CA ASN A 174 8.90 -3.22 -5.35
C ASN A 174 9.19 -1.73 -5.50
N ASN A 175 8.46 -1.01 -6.35
CA ASN A 175 8.57 0.42 -6.52
C ASN A 175 7.37 1.14 -5.87
N ARG A 176 7.62 2.03 -4.91
CA ARG A 176 6.57 2.88 -4.29
C ARG A 176 6.13 3.96 -5.28
N ILE A 177 4.98 4.58 -5.02
CA ILE A 177 4.47 5.70 -5.83
C ILE A 177 4.48 7.00 -5.03
N ALA A 178 4.96 8.06 -5.66
CA ALA A 178 4.90 9.43 -5.16
C ALA A 178 3.92 10.27 -6.00
N PHE A 179 3.65 11.47 -5.51
CA PHE A 179 2.75 12.43 -6.10
C PHE A 179 3.40 13.81 -6.10
N ASP A 180 3.47 14.46 -7.25
CA ASP A 180 3.90 15.84 -7.41
C ASP A 180 2.71 16.75 -7.12
N GLY A 181 2.79 17.60 -6.09
CA GLY A 181 1.66 18.49 -5.80
C GLY A 181 1.76 19.30 -4.53
N MET A 182 0.60 19.70 -4.05
CA MET A 182 0.44 20.49 -2.84
C MET A 182 -0.62 19.89 -1.93
N LYS A 183 -0.40 20.05 -0.62
CA LYS A 183 -1.28 19.53 0.42
C LYS A 183 -1.33 20.52 1.57
N LEU A 184 -2.52 20.90 2.00
CA LEU A 184 -2.78 21.63 3.23
C LEU A 184 -3.38 20.64 4.23
N PHE A 185 -2.81 20.54 5.42
CA PHE A 185 -3.35 19.67 6.45
C PHE A 185 -3.42 20.36 7.81
N TYR A 186 -4.53 20.11 8.48
CA TYR A 186 -4.80 20.57 9.83
C TYR A 186 -5.00 19.36 10.74
N LYS A 187 -4.40 19.40 11.92
CA LYS A 187 -4.53 18.35 12.92
C LYS A 187 -4.72 18.94 14.31
N ASN A 188 -5.63 18.34 15.07
CA ASN A 188 -5.75 18.51 16.51
C ASN A 188 -5.88 17.15 17.21
N SER A 189 -6.23 17.15 18.50
CA SER A 189 -6.28 15.94 19.33
C SER A 189 -7.30 14.88 18.90
N ASN A 190 -8.37 15.26 18.20
CA ASN A 190 -9.44 14.34 17.79
C ASN A 190 -9.76 14.42 16.29
N TRP A 191 -9.23 15.40 15.57
CA TRP A 191 -9.63 15.71 14.21
C TRP A 191 -8.39 15.99 13.36
N GLN A 192 -8.33 15.37 12.17
CA GLN A 192 -7.36 15.66 11.14
C GLN A 192 -8.08 15.85 9.81
N THR A 193 -7.72 16.87 9.04
CA THR A 193 -8.22 17.07 7.69
C THR A 193 -7.09 17.46 6.76
N ASP A 194 -7.06 16.79 5.62
CA ASP A 194 -6.11 16.98 4.55
C ASP A 194 -6.89 17.46 3.31
N ALA A 195 -6.39 18.49 2.63
CA ALA A 195 -6.87 18.92 1.32
C ALA A 195 -5.68 18.98 0.36
N PHE A 196 -5.83 18.42 -0.84
CA PHE A 196 -4.69 18.24 -1.73
C PHE A 196 -5.07 18.30 -3.21
N TYR A 197 -4.08 18.63 -4.03
CA TYR A 197 -4.12 18.53 -5.48
C TYR A 197 -2.74 18.04 -5.94
N SER A 198 -2.72 16.98 -6.73
CA SER A 198 -1.48 16.33 -7.14
C SER A 198 -1.57 15.61 -8.48
N HIS A 199 -0.39 15.29 -8.99
CA HIS A 199 -0.14 14.51 -10.18
C HIS A 199 0.63 13.25 -9.74
N PRO A 200 0.11 12.04 -9.94
CA PRO A 200 0.82 10.81 -9.61
C PRO A 200 2.02 10.66 -10.53
N VAL A 201 3.19 10.43 -9.94
CA VAL A 201 4.43 10.26 -10.70
C VAL A 201 4.33 9.03 -11.60
N ALA A 202 4.72 9.19 -12.86
CA ALA A 202 4.75 8.11 -13.83
C ALA A 202 6.16 7.51 -13.83
N ASN A 203 6.40 6.56 -12.92
CA ASN A 203 7.70 5.92 -12.77
C ASN A 203 8.14 5.27 -14.09
N LYS A 204 9.43 5.40 -14.44
CA LYS A 204 10.02 4.81 -15.64
C LYS A 204 11.25 3.97 -15.24
N PRO A 205 11.57 2.91 -16.00
CA PRO A 205 12.87 2.25 -15.86
C PRO A 205 14.00 3.25 -16.19
N GLY A 206 15.10 3.17 -15.44
CA GLY A 206 16.27 4.04 -15.59
C GLY A 206 16.60 4.85 -14.34
N VAL A 207 17.35 5.94 -14.54
CA VAL A 207 17.93 6.76 -13.47
C VAL A 207 17.55 8.23 -13.68
N PHE A 208 16.97 8.85 -12.66
CA PHE A 208 16.61 10.28 -12.61
C PHE A 208 15.82 10.76 -13.83
N ASN A 209 14.80 9.98 -14.23
CA ASN A 209 13.98 10.21 -15.42
C ASN A 209 12.47 10.20 -15.14
N ASP A 210 12.07 10.20 -13.87
CA ASP A 210 10.67 10.32 -13.47
C ASP A 210 10.18 11.77 -13.60
N ASP A 211 9.77 12.12 -14.83
CA ASP A 211 9.23 13.43 -15.16
C ASP A 211 7.84 13.68 -14.55
N PHE A 212 7.47 14.96 -14.50
CA PHE A 212 6.12 15.37 -14.13
C PHE A 212 5.08 14.75 -15.07
N ASN A 213 4.02 14.19 -14.49
CA ASN A 213 2.97 13.51 -15.22
C ASN A 213 1.75 14.44 -15.45
N ASP A 214 1.56 14.93 -16.67
CA ASP A 214 0.41 15.76 -17.04
C ASP A 214 -0.82 14.95 -17.48
N THR A 215 -0.72 13.62 -17.57
CA THR A 215 -1.77 12.73 -18.07
C THR A 215 -2.70 12.18 -17.00
N ALA A 216 -2.38 12.41 -15.72
CA ALA A 216 -3.20 11.99 -14.60
C ALA A 216 -3.18 13.02 -13.47
N LYS A 217 -4.32 13.18 -12.78
CA LYS A 217 -4.50 14.10 -11.65
C LYS A 217 -5.28 13.40 -10.55
N LEU A 218 -4.95 13.74 -9.30
CA LEU A 218 -5.68 13.32 -8.11
C LEU A 218 -5.87 14.54 -7.20
N TRP A 219 -7.08 14.76 -6.72
CA TRP A 219 -7.37 15.85 -5.79
C TRP A 219 -8.43 15.42 -4.79
N GLY A 220 -8.55 16.14 -3.69
CA GLY A 220 -9.63 15.84 -2.76
C GLY A 220 -9.41 16.37 -1.36
N SER A 221 -10.27 15.87 -0.48
CA SER A 221 -10.17 16.09 0.96
C SER A 221 -10.39 14.78 1.71
N TYR A 222 -9.65 14.60 2.80
CA TYR A 222 -9.74 13.43 3.66
C TYR A 222 -9.78 13.89 5.11
N THR A 223 -10.83 13.52 5.84
CA THR A 223 -11.03 13.90 7.23
C THR A 223 -11.10 12.66 8.10
N VAL A 224 -10.34 12.64 9.19
CA VAL A 224 -10.38 11.61 10.25
C VAL A 224 -10.89 12.24 11.54
N ILE A 225 -11.89 11.61 12.13
CA ILE A 225 -12.49 12.00 13.42
C ILE A 225 -12.31 10.82 14.38
N HIS A 226 -11.60 11.06 15.48
CA HIS A 226 -11.36 10.09 16.54
C HIS A 226 -12.30 10.32 17.73
N LYS A 227 -12.39 9.31 18.60
CA LYS A 227 -13.19 9.31 19.83
C LYS A 227 -14.68 9.56 19.61
N VAL A 228 -15.22 9.07 18.49
CA VAL A 228 -16.66 9.06 18.24
C VAL A 228 -17.32 8.02 19.16
N PRO A 229 -18.37 8.38 19.93
CA PRO A 229 -19.06 7.43 20.80
C PRO A 229 -19.50 6.16 20.06
N PHE A 230 -19.34 5.00 20.69
CA PHE A 230 -19.70 3.65 20.19
C PHE A 230 -18.87 3.11 19.01
N ILE A 231 -18.43 3.95 18.07
CA ILE A 231 -17.75 3.53 16.83
C ILE A 231 -16.27 3.91 16.73
N GLN A 232 -15.75 4.65 17.72
CA GLN A 232 -14.37 5.11 17.88
C GLN A 232 -13.85 6.06 16.81
N ASN A 233 -13.74 5.65 15.56
CA ASN A 233 -13.12 6.48 14.51
C ASN A 233 -13.96 6.46 13.23
N ILE A 234 -14.04 7.62 12.59
CA ILE A 234 -14.69 7.81 11.28
C ILE A 234 -13.72 8.54 10.35
N ASP A 235 -13.63 8.08 9.11
CA ASP A 235 -13.05 8.83 8.02
C ASP A 235 -14.17 9.29 7.07
N LEU A 236 -14.10 10.53 6.58
CA LEU A 236 -15.00 11.11 5.58
C LEU A 236 -14.17 11.72 4.47
N TYR A 237 -14.48 11.40 3.21
CA TYR A 237 -13.64 11.87 2.10
C TYR A 237 -14.38 12.12 0.80
N TYR A 238 -13.77 13.01 0.01
CA TYR A 238 -14.03 13.23 -1.39
C TYR A 238 -12.71 13.11 -2.16
N LEU A 239 -12.68 12.30 -3.21
CA LEU A 239 -11.51 12.10 -4.06
C LEU A 239 -11.90 12.24 -5.53
N GLY A 240 -11.28 13.17 -6.24
CA GLY A 240 -11.38 13.31 -7.68
C GLY A 240 -10.16 12.74 -8.40
N LEU A 241 -10.40 12.09 -9.53
CA LEU A 241 -9.42 11.52 -10.44
C LEU A 241 -9.70 12.04 -11.83
N TRP A 242 -8.64 12.41 -12.54
CA TRP A 242 -8.69 12.59 -13.99
C TRP A 242 -7.56 11.79 -14.63
N LYS A 243 -7.87 11.12 -15.74
CA LYS A 243 -6.90 10.45 -16.60
C LYS A 243 -7.23 10.76 -18.05
N ASN A 244 -6.22 11.12 -18.85
CA ASN A 244 -6.41 11.34 -20.30
C ASN A 244 -6.90 10.07 -21.03
N ARG A 245 -6.57 8.90 -20.50
CA ARG A 245 -6.97 7.59 -21.03
C ARG A 245 -7.08 6.56 -19.92
N ALA A 246 -8.26 5.98 -19.80
CA ALA A 246 -8.56 4.79 -19.02
C ALA A 246 -9.09 3.68 -19.94
N VAL A 247 -8.88 2.43 -19.54
CA VAL A 247 -9.32 1.24 -20.28
C VAL A 247 -10.06 0.34 -19.29
N PHE A 248 -11.30 0.02 -19.64
CA PHE A 248 -12.18 -0.95 -18.99
C PHE A 248 -12.62 -1.95 -20.07
N ASP A 249 -13.24 -3.05 -19.67
CA ASP A 249 -13.73 -4.08 -20.60
C ASP A 249 -14.67 -3.47 -21.66
N ASN A 250 -15.60 -2.61 -21.23
CA ASN A 250 -16.63 -2.01 -22.10
C ASN A 250 -16.41 -0.51 -22.38
N ALA A 251 -15.29 0.09 -21.96
CA ALA A 251 -15.08 1.54 -22.11
C ALA A 251 -13.60 1.91 -22.24
N ILE A 252 -13.28 2.78 -23.20
CA ILE A 252 -11.94 3.35 -23.38
C ILE A 252 -12.07 4.84 -23.62
N GLY A 253 -11.36 5.67 -22.85
CA GLY A 253 -11.50 7.12 -23.01
C GLY A 253 -10.87 7.97 -21.93
N GLU A 254 -11.05 9.28 -22.05
CA GLU A 254 -10.74 10.21 -20.97
C GLU A 254 -11.71 9.98 -19.82
N GLU A 255 -11.17 9.84 -18.62
CA GLU A 255 -11.93 9.57 -17.40
C GLU A 255 -11.84 10.76 -16.45
N THR A 256 -13.00 11.29 -16.05
CA THR A 256 -13.14 12.16 -14.88
C THR A 256 -14.03 11.46 -13.88
N ARG A 257 -13.47 11.07 -12.74
CA ARG A 257 -14.18 10.32 -11.70
C ARG A 257 -14.10 11.05 -10.37
N HIS A 258 -15.21 11.04 -9.65
CA HIS A 258 -15.33 11.53 -8.28
C HIS A 258 -15.76 10.39 -7.39
N SER A 259 -15.20 10.32 -6.19
CA SER A 259 -15.51 9.32 -5.18
C SER A 259 -15.90 10.04 -3.89
N ILE A 260 -17.01 9.64 -3.29
CA ILE A 260 -17.42 10.07 -1.94
C ILE A 260 -17.57 8.84 -1.07
N GLY A 261 -17.02 8.86 0.14
CA GLY A 261 -17.02 7.68 0.98
C GLY A 261 -16.82 7.96 2.46
N THR A 262 -17.02 6.90 3.23
CA THR A 262 -16.86 6.88 4.68
C THR A 262 -16.23 5.57 5.13
N ARG A 263 -15.46 5.64 6.20
CA ARG A 263 -14.85 4.47 6.85
C ARG A 263 -15.07 4.55 8.36
N ILE A 264 -15.47 3.45 8.97
CA ILE A 264 -15.65 3.32 10.42
C ILE A 264 -14.70 2.24 10.91
N TRP A 265 -13.82 2.57 11.86
CA TRP A 265 -12.75 1.64 12.24
C TRP A 265 -12.35 1.70 13.71
N LYS A 266 -11.90 0.55 14.21
CA LYS A 266 -11.37 0.35 15.55
C LYS A 266 -10.26 -0.69 15.50
N SER A 267 -9.06 -0.30 15.93
CA SER A 267 -7.85 -1.14 15.89
C SER A 267 -7.33 -1.61 17.25
N LYS A 268 -8.00 -1.23 18.36
CA LYS A 268 -7.55 -1.52 19.73
C LYS A 268 -8.49 -2.46 20.48
N GLY A 269 -7.91 -3.29 21.34
CA GLY A 269 -8.62 -4.32 22.10
C GLY A 269 -8.92 -5.56 21.26
N ASN A 270 -9.67 -6.49 21.85
CA ASN A 270 -9.87 -7.83 21.31
C ASN A 270 -10.76 -7.81 20.05
N TRP A 271 -11.81 -6.98 20.05
CA TRP A 271 -12.65 -6.74 18.87
C TRP A 271 -12.10 -5.59 18.05
N LYS A 272 -11.66 -5.89 16.82
CA LYS A 272 -11.21 -4.93 15.81
C LYS A 272 -12.15 -4.97 14.61
N TYR A 273 -12.38 -3.83 14.00
CA TYR A 273 -13.21 -3.73 12.78
C TYR A 273 -12.78 -2.56 11.89
N ASP A 274 -13.05 -2.69 10.61
CA ASP A 274 -12.85 -1.70 9.56
C ASP A 274 -13.93 -1.89 8.51
N PHE A 275 -14.88 -0.96 8.47
CA PHE A 275 -15.97 -0.94 7.49
C PHE A 275 -15.78 0.29 6.62
N GLU A 276 -15.72 0.10 5.30
CA GLU A 276 -15.55 1.20 4.35
C GLU A 276 -16.53 1.05 3.19
N GLY A 277 -17.13 2.17 2.79
CA GLY A 277 -18.06 2.22 1.68
C GLY A 277 -17.93 3.53 0.92
N LEU A 278 -17.95 3.45 -0.41
CA LEU A 278 -17.91 4.64 -1.26
C LEU A 278 -18.70 4.46 -2.55
N TYR A 279 -19.12 5.60 -3.09
CA TYR A 279 -19.78 5.72 -4.39
C TYR A 279 -18.95 6.58 -5.33
N GLN A 280 -18.91 6.19 -6.60
CA GLN A 280 -18.17 6.85 -7.66
C GLN A 280 -19.11 7.32 -8.77
N PHE A 281 -18.92 8.56 -9.20
CA PHE A 281 -19.68 9.20 -10.26
C PHE A 281 -18.76 10.05 -11.15
N GLY A 282 -19.26 10.47 -12.31
CA GLY A 282 -18.47 11.23 -13.29
C GLY A 282 -18.68 10.70 -14.69
N LYS A 283 -17.65 10.75 -15.54
CA LYS A 283 -17.73 10.33 -16.94
C LYS A 283 -16.47 9.64 -17.43
N ILE A 284 -16.66 8.72 -18.36
CA ILE A 284 -15.62 8.26 -19.29
C ILE A 284 -16.13 8.50 -20.71
N ASN A 285 -15.46 9.39 -21.47
CA ASN A 285 -16.01 9.94 -22.71
C ASN A 285 -17.49 10.37 -22.56
N SER A 286 -18.41 9.70 -23.29
CA SER A 286 -19.85 9.95 -23.28
C SER A 286 -20.63 9.14 -22.23
N GLN A 287 -20.02 8.11 -21.64
CA GLN A 287 -20.67 7.23 -20.66
C GLN A 287 -20.62 7.86 -19.27
N ASN A 288 -21.68 7.64 -18.48
CA ASN A 288 -21.77 8.11 -17.10
C ASN A 288 -21.25 7.05 -16.13
N ILE A 289 -20.38 7.44 -15.21
CA ILE A 289 -19.87 6.54 -14.17
C ILE A 289 -20.90 6.43 -13.04
N SER A 290 -21.20 5.20 -12.61
CA SER A 290 -21.98 4.93 -11.40
C SER A 290 -21.50 3.61 -10.77
N ALA A 291 -20.44 3.68 -9.99
CA ALA A 291 -19.78 2.52 -9.39
C ALA A 291 -19.71 2.65 -7.86
N TRP A 292 -19.47 1.56 -7.15
CA TRP A 292 -19.38 1.57 -5.69
C TRP A 292 -18.60 0.37 -5.18
N THR A 293 -18.17 0.46 -3.92
CA THR A 293 -17.67 -0.69 -3.17
C THR A 293 -18.11 -0.61 -1.72
N LEU A 294 -18.31 -1.78 -1.13
CA LEU A 294 -18.45 -1.99 0.30
C LEU A 294 -17.39 -2.99 0.74
N SER A 295 -16.79 -2.73 1.89
CA SER A 295 -15.83 -3.64 2.49
C SER A 295 -16.01 -3.74 3.99
N SER A 296 -15.78 -4.94 4.48
CA SER A 296 -15.82 -5.28 5.89
C SER A 296 -14.59 -6.10 6.24
N ASN A 297 -13.85 -5.67 7.25
CA ASN A 297 -12.81 -6.47 7.89
C ASN A 297 -13.08 -6.46 9.41
N THR A 298 -13.40 -7.62 9.97
CA THR A 298 -13.66 -7.77 11.42
C THR A 298 -12.80 -8.88 11.96
N SER A 299 -12.16 -8.67 13.12
CA SER A 299 -11.41 -9.71 13.81
C SER A 299 -11.61 -9.71 15.32
N TYR A 300 -11.41 -10.88 15.92
CA TYR A 300 -11.43 -11.09 17.36
C TYR A 300 -10.19 -11.84 17.83
N THR A 301 -9.46 -11.25 18.78
CA THR A 301 -8.28 -11.84 19.42
C THR A 301 -8.63 -12.52 20.74
N PHE A 302 -8.32 -13.81 20.88
CA PHE A 302 -8.48 -14.57 22.11
C PHE A 302 -7.22 -14.53 22.97
N GLU A 303 -7.03 -13.46 23.75
CA GLU A 303 -5.82 -13.20 24.55
C GLU A 303 -5.51 -14.26 25.65
N ASN A 304 -6.50 -15.05 26.06
CA ASN A 304 -6.35 -16.06 27.12
C ASN A 304 -6.24 -17.50 26.58
N ILE A 305 -5.99 -17.65 25.28
CA ILE A 305 -5.76 -18.94 24.62
C ILE A 305 -4.30 -18.96 24.15
N LYS A 306 -3.64 -20.12 24.23
CA LYS A 306 -2.26 -20.28 23.77
C LYS A 306 -2.10 -19.73 22.34
N PHE A 307 -1.09 -18.88 22.15
CA PHE A 307 -0.78 -18.15 20.92
C PHE A 307 -1.75 -17.04 20.52
N ASN A 308 -2.61 -16.57 21.42
CA ASN A 308 -3.50 -15.43 21.23
C ASN A 308 -4.23 -15.43 19.86
N PRO A 309 -4.93 -16.52 19.48
CA PRO A 309 -5.45 -16.63 18.13
C PRO A 309 -6.34 -15.43 17.77
N GLU A 310 -6.10 -14.84 16.61
CA GLU A 310 -6.95 -13.81 16.02
C GLU A 310 -7.73 -14.43 14.87
N ILE A 311 -9.05 -14.51 15.01
CA ILE A 311 -9.94 -14.98 13.94
C ILE A 311 -10.53 -13.77 13.26
N GLY A 312 -10.39 -13.72 11.93
CA GLY A 312 -10.85 -12.60 11.11
C GLY A 312 -11.74 -13.04 9.95
N LEU A 313 -12.55 -12.11 9.48
CA LEU A 313 -13.30 -12.21 8.23
C LEU A 313 -13.19 -10.88 7.48
N LYS A 314 -12.61 -10.95 6.29
CA LYS A 314 -12.61 -9.88 5.28
C LYS A 314 -13.62 -10.24 4.18
N THR A 315 -14.33 -9.26 3.67
CA THR A 315 -15.32 -9.44 2.61
C THR A 315 -15.51 -8.13 1.88
N GLU A 316 -15.49 -8.21 0.56
CA GLU A 316 -15.74 -7.08 -0.30
C GLU A 316 -16.88 -7.37 -1.28
N PHE A 317 -17.62 -6.30 -1.58
CA PHE A 317 -18.53 -6.26 -2.71
C PHE A 317 -18.18 -5.02 -3.53
N ILE A 318 -17.63 -5.24 -4.70
CA ILE A 318 -17.11 -4.22 -5.60
C ILE A 318 -17.87 -4.30 -6.92
N SER A 319 -18.49 -3.19 -7.31
CA SER A 319 -19.34 -3.18 -8.50
C SER A 319 -18.54 -3.43 -9.79
N GLY A 320 -19.20 -4.14 -10.70
CA GLY A 320 -18.80 -4.31 -12.10
C GLY A 320 -19.92 -3.87 -13.03
N ASP A 321 -19.57 -3.68 -14.29
CA ASP A 321 -20.49 -3.24 -15.32
C ASP A 321 -21.57 -4.29 -15.63
N LYS A 322 -22.83 -3.88 -15.66
CA LYS A 322 -23.97 -4.80 -15.83
C LYS A 322 -24.43 -4.92 -17.27
N ASN A 323 -24.08 -3.97 -18.13
CA ASN A 323 -24.54 -3.94 -19.52
C ASN A 323 -23.57 -3.14 -20.39
N SER A 324 -22.79 -3.84 -21.21
CA SER A 324 -21.82 -3.24 -22.13
C SER A 324 -22.43 -2.34 -23.22
N SER A 325 -23.75 -2.39 -23.41
CA SER A 325 -24.46 -1.68 -24.48
C SER A 325 -25.25 -0.46 -23.99
N ASP A 326 -25.21 -0.14 -22.69
CA ASP A 326 -25.83 1.08 -22.19
C ASP A 326 -24.83 2.26 -22.14
N ASN A 327 -25.28 3.43 -21.71
CA ASN A 327 -24.41 4.61 -21.59
C ASN A 327 -23.90 4.81 -20.15
N GLN A 328 -23.67 3.71 -19.43
CA GLN A 328 -23.16 3.70 -18.06
C GLN A 328 -21.88 2.88 -17.96
N LEU A 329 -21.02 3.25 -17.02
CA LEU A 329 -19.91 2.43 -16.56
C LEU A 329 -20.07 2.20 -15.06
N GLN A 330 -20.33 0.96 -14.66
CA GLN A 330 -20.50 0.59 -13.25
C GLN A 330 -19.28 -0.13 -12.66
N THR A 331 -18.21 -0.30 -13.45
CA THR A 331 -16.93 -0.82 -12.97
C THR A 331 -16.29 0.15 -11.99
N PHE A 332 -16.04 -0.35 -10.79
CA PHE A 332 -15.32 0.39 -9.77
C PHE A 332 -13.84 0.58 -10.14
N ASN A 333 -13.28 1.74 -9.78
CA ASN A 333 -11.88 2.06 -9.98
C ASN A 333 -11.22 2.38 -8.62
N PRO A 334 -10.25 1.58 -8.14
CA PRO A 334 -9.60 1.78 -6.84
C PRO A 334 -8.59 2.94 -6.81
N LEU A 335 -8.47 3.73 -7.89
CA LEU A 335 -7.58 4.88 -8.01
C LEU A 335 -6.09 4.49 -7.96
N TYR A 336 -5.46 4.59 -6.78
CA TYR A 336 -4.04 4.29 -6.53
C TYR A 336 -3.89 3.36 -5.31
N PRO A 337 -4.42 2.12 -5.40
CA PRO A 337 -4.45 1.18 -4.29
C PRO A 337 -3.05 0.69 -3.92
N LYS A 338 -2.96 -0.02 -2.78
CA LYS A 338 -1.73 -0.67 -2.28
C LYS A 338 -1.07 -1.65 -3.28
N GLY A 339 -1.78 -2.07 -4.32
CA GLY A 339 -1.34 -3.06 -5.30
C GLY A 339 -1.69 -4.46 -4.84
N ALA A 340 -0.80 -5.09 -4.05
CA ALA A 340 -1.00 -6.46 -3.59
C ALA A 340 -2.08 -6.54 -2.50
N TYR A 341 -3.30 -6.77 -2.96
CA TYR A 341 -4.52 -6.67 -2.18
C TYR A 341 -4.85 -8.00 -1.48
N PHE A 342 -4.68 -9.12 -2.19
CA PHE A 342 -4.95 -10.48 -1.72
C PHE A 342 -3.65 -11.33 -1.71
N GLY A 343 -2.69 -10.97 -0.85
CA GLY A 343 -1.33 -11.56 -0.82
C GLY A 343 -0.28 -10.71 -1.54
N LEU A 344 1.00 -11.09 -1.46
CA LEU A 344 2.15 -10.31 -1.97
C LEU A 344 2.21 -10.14 -3.50
N VAL A 345 1.72 -11.11 -4.29
CA VAL A 345 1.84 -11.04 -5.76
C VAL A 345 0.78 -10.14 -6.38
N GLY A 346 -0.41 -10.00 -5.75
CA GLY A 346 -1.44 -9.07 -6.22
C GLY A 346 -2.01 -9.41 -7.60
N LEU A 347 -2.43 -10.66 -7.82
CA LEU A 347 -2.98 -11.11 -9.11
C LEU A 347 -4.31 -10.44 -9.46
N ILE A 348 -5.21 -10.31 -8.47
CA ILE A 348 -6.58 -9.82 -8.67
C ILE A 348 -6.69 -8.41 -8.06
N GLY A 349 -7.21 -7.49 -8.86
CA GLY A 349 -7.53 -6.13 -8.47
C GLY A 349 -8.97 -6.00 -7.94
N PRO A 350 -9.23 -4.99 -7.10
CA PRO A 350 -10.55 -4.79 -6.53
C PRO A 350 -11.46 -4.05 -7.53
N SER A 351 -11.93 -4.75 -8.57
CA SER A 351 -12.91 -4.28 -9.55
C SER A 351 -13.75 -5.45 -10.05
N ASN A 352 -15.07 -5.26 -10.17
CA ASN A 352 -16.00 -6.33 -10.53
C ASN A 352 -15.86 -7.60 -9.67
N LEU A 353 -15.77 -7.44 -8.35
CA LEU A 353 -15.33 -8.50 -7.44
C LEU A 353 -16.27 -8.67 -6.24
N ILE A 354 -16.53 -9.92 -5.89
CA ILE A 354 -17.05 -10.32 -4.59
C ILE A 354 -16.05 -11.32 -4.02
N ASP A 355 -15.66 -11.13 -2.76
CA ASP A 355 -14.79 -12.08 -2.08
C ASP A 355 -15.22 -12.38 -0.64
N ILE A 356 -14.84 -13.58 -0.18
CA ILE A 356 -14.98 -14.01 1.21
C ILE A 356 -13.62 -14.54 1.66
N HIS A 357 -13.05 -13.89 2.66
CA HIS A 357 -11.66 -14.07 3.05
C HIS A 357 -11.56 -14.24 4.58
N PRO A 358 -11.89 -15.43 5.12
CA PRO A 358 -11.56 -15.82 6.48
C PRO A 358 -10.04 -15.85 6.71
N SER A 359 -9.63 -15.50 7.92
CA SER A 359 -8.22 -15.50 8.33
C SER A 359 -8.04 -15.98 9.77
N ILE A 360 -6.90 -16.60 10.05
CA ILE A 360 -6.44 -16.93 11.40
C ILE A 360 -5.00 -16.45 11.56
N GLY A 361 -4.74 -15.62 12.57
CA GLY A 361 -3.40 -15.22 13.00
C GLY A 361 -3.05 -15.85 14.35
N LEU A 362 -1.80 -16.24 14.55
CA LEU A 362 -1.26 -16.80 15.78
C LEU A 362 0.04 -16.09 16.18
N ASP A 363 0.13 -15.66 17.43
CA ASP A 363 1.36 -15.18 18.06
C ASP A 363 2.12 -16.36 18.66
N LEU A 364 2.95 -17.04 17.87
CA LEU A 364 3.69 -18.22 18.33
C LEU A 364 4.70 -17.86 19.43
N THR A 365 5.33 -16.69 19.31
CA THR A 365 6.19 -16.05 20.32
C THR A 365 6.09 -14.52 20.19
N GLU A 366 6.72 -13.76 21.09
CA GLU A 366 6.81 -12.29 20.96
C GLU A 366 7.48 -11.79 19.66
N LYS A 367 8.20 -12.67 18.97
CA LYS A 367 8.93 -12.34 17.74
C LYS A 367 8.42 -13.07 16.50
N LEU A 368 7.61 -14.11 16.66
CA LEU A 368 7.21 -15.00 15.58
C LEU A 368 5.68 -15.06 15.49
N GLY A 369 5.15 -14.52 14.39
CA GLY A 369 3.75 -14.64 14.01
C GLY A 369 3.57 -15.66 12.91
N PHE A 370 2.39 -16.29 12.89
CA PHE A 370 1.95 -17.15 11.80
C PHE A 370 0.54 -16.78 11.38
N GLY A 371 0.29 -16.67 10.08
CA GLY A 371 -1.00 -16.36 9.50
C GLY A 371 -1.43 -17.39 8.46
N ILE A 372 -2.74 -17.62 8.41
CA ILE A 372 -3.42 -18.34 7.34
C ILE A 372 -4.58 -17.46 6.88
N ASP A 373 -4.69 -17.26 5.57
CA ASP A 373 -5.84 -16.63 4.93
C ASP A 373 -6.39 -17.58 3.85
N TYR A 374 -7.71 -17.66 3.71
CA TYR A 374 -8.34 -18.41 2.63
C TYR A 374 -9.34 -17.52 1.93
N ASP A 375 -9.12 -17.23 0.65
CA ASP A 375 -9.91 -16.30 -0.13
C ASP A 375 -10.70 -17.03 -1.21
N ILE A 376 -11.90 -16.55 -1.51
CA ILE A 376 -12.84 -17.14 -2.46
C ILE A 376 -13.41 -16.03 -3.32
N PHE A 377 -13.17 -16.09 -4.63
CA PHE A 377 -13.41 -14.97 -5.53
C PHE A 377 -14.51 -15.26 -6.56
N TRP A 378 -15.40 -14.29 -6.73
CA TRP A 378 -16.39 -14.26 -7.80
C TRP A 378 -16.42 -12.91 -8.51
N ARG A 379 -16.78 -12.93 -9.79
CA ARG A 379 -17.16 -11.72 -10.51
C ARG A 379 -18.50 -11.20 -9.99
N SER A 380 -18.55 -9.92 -9.62
CA SER A 380 -19.78 -9.24 -9.21
C SER A 380 -20.81 -9.25 -10.36
N SER A 381 -20.35 -9.01 -11.59
CA SER A 381 -21.10 -9.01 -12.83
C SER A 381 -20.43 -9.95 -13.83
N ILE A 382 -21.24 -10.71 -14.57
CA ILE A 382 -20.75 -11.55 -15.68
C ILE A 382 -20.50 -10.75 -16.96
N HIS A 383 -21.03 -9.53 -17.06
CA HIS A 383 -20.93 -8.64 -18.22
C HIS A 383 -19.73 -7.69 -18.16
N ASP A 384 -18.78 -7.98 -17.27
CA ASP A 384 -17.56 -7.20 -17.07
C ASP A 384 -16.41 -8.16 -16.75
N GLY A 385 -15.20 -7.67 -16.96
CA GLY A 385 -13.98 -8.45 -16.91
C GLY A 385 -13.41 -8.62 -15.51
N LEU A 386 -12.28 -9.33 -15.47
CA LEU A 386 -11.39 -9.40 -14.32
C LEU A 386 -10.22 -8.44 -14.53
N TYR A 387 -9.88 -7.70 -13.48
CA TYR A 387 -8.86 -6.66 -13.54
C TYR A 387 -7.70 -6.97 -12.58
N ALA A 388 -6.51 -6.49 -12.92
CA ALA A 388 -5.37 -6.42 -12.02
C ALA A 388 -5.46 -5.17 -11.11
N PRO A 389 -4.69 -5.10 -10.01
CA PRO A 389 -4.77 -3.97 -9.07
C PRO A 389 -4.50 -2.57 -9.66
N ASN A 390 -3.80 -2.51 -10.80
CA ASN A 390 -3.52 -1.28 -11.54
C ASN A 390 -4.62 -0.90 -12.56
N MET A 391 -5.78 -1.58 -12.54
CA MET A 391 -6.87 -1.48 -13.52
C MET A 391 -6.56 -2.02 -14.91
N GLN A 392 -5.50 -2.80 -15.09
CA GLN A 392 -5.33 -3.54 -16.34
C GLN A 392 -6.41 -4.63 -16.45
N LEU A 393 -7.12 -4.68 -17.56
CA LEU A 393 -8.01 -5.79 -17.89
C LEU A 393 -7.16 -7.06 -18.10
N LEU A 394 -7.41 -8.09 -17.30
CA LEU A 394 -6.75 -9.39 -17.41
C LEU A 394 -7.52 -10.30 -18.36
N TYR A 395 -8.82 -10.42 -18.13
CA TYR A 395 -9.73 -11.23 -18.94
C TYR A 395 -11.03 -10.47 -19.13
N SER A 396 -11.52 -10.44 -20.36
CA SER A 396 -12.85 -9.90 -20.65
C SER A 396 -13.93 -10.81 -20.06
N GLY A 397 -15.07 -10.21 -19.73
CA GLY A 397 -16.27 -10.95 -19.38
C GLY A 397 -17.07 -11.45 -20.58
N ASP A 398 -16.69 -11.07 -21.80
CA ASP A 398 -17.37 -11.45 -23.02
C ASP A 398 -17.28 -12.97 -23.29
N ASN A 399 -18.35 -13.51 -23.90
CA ASN A 399 -18.46 -14.91 -24.29
C ASN A 399 -18.38 -15.95 -23.16
N THR A 400 -18.53 -15.53 -21.90
CA THR A 400 -18.61 -16.44 -20.74
C THR A 400 -19.67 -16.00 -19.75
N THR A 401 -20.37 -16.97 -19.16
CA THR A 401 -21.34 -16.74 -18.08
C THR A 401 -20.79 -17.09 -16.70
N GLU A 402 -19.54 -17.53 -16.61
CA GLU A 402 -18.96 -18.07 -15.39
C GLU A 402 -18.58 -16.98 -14.39
N ARG A 403 -19.09 -17.07 -13.15
CA ARG A 403 -18.78 -16.09 -12.10
C ARG A 403 -17.55 -16.45 -11.30
N PHE A 404 -17.33 -17.74 -11.07
CA PHE A 404 -16.37 -18.19 -10.08
C PHE A 404 -14.94 -18.08 -10.63
N ILE A 405 -14.14 -17.21 -10.01
CA ILE A 405 -12.77 -16.91 -10.41
C ILE A 405 -11.83 -17.97 -9.83
N GLY A 406 -11.99 -18.34 -8.56
CA GLY A 406 -11.16 -19.35 -7.91
C GLY A 406 -11.08 -19.18 -6.40
N THR A 407 -10.19 -19.95 -5.77
CA THR A 407 -9.87 -19.85 -4.35
C THR A 407 -8.38 -19.70 -4.14
N GLN A 408 -7.97 -19.09 -3.03
CA GLN A 408 -6.56 -18.90 -2.70
C GLN A 408 -6.29 -19.17 -1.24
N LEU A 409 -5.39 -20.11 -0.94
CA LEU A 409 -4.86 -20.33 0.40
C LEU A 409 -3.52 -19.59 0.51
N ILE A 410 -3.40 -18.68 1.48
CA ILE A 410 -2.15 -17.99 1.80
C ILE A 410 -1.70 -18.42 3.19
N THR A 411 -0.40 -18.60 3.35
CA THR A 411 0.24 -18.78 4.65
C THR A 411 1.43 -17.83 4.76
N ASN A 412 1.62 -17.22 5.93
CA ASN A 412 2.77 -16.36 6.20
C ASN A 412 3.39 -16.65 7.57
N PHE A 413 4.71 -16.55 7.64
CA PHE A 413 5.48 -16.51 8.88
C PHE A 413 6.22 -15.19 8.93
N ASP A 414 6.05 -14.43 10.01
CA ASP A 414 6.71 -13.16 10.22
C ASP A 414 7.62 -13.25 11.45
N TYR A 415 8.92 -13.05 11.24
CA TYR A 415 9.93 -13.12 12.29
C TYR A 415 10.62 -11.76 12.49
N ASN A 416 10.31 -11.10 13.60
CA ASN A 416 10.96 -9.88 14.04
C ASN A 416 12.27 -10.24 14.76
N VAL A 417 13.37 -10.35 14.01
CA VAL A 417 14.71 -10.69 14.53
C VAL A 417 15.08 -9.71 15.65
N ASN A 418 14.93 -8.41 15.37
CA ASN A 418 15.04 -7.30 16.29
C ASN A 418 14.18 -6.11 15.79
N SER A 419 14.34 -4.93 16.39
CA SER A 419 13.55 -3.75 16.00
C SER A 419 13.88 -3.16 14.63
N PHE A 420 15.00 -3.56 14.01
CA PHE A 420 15.47 -3.06 12.72
C PHE A 420 15.27 -4.06 11.59
N LEU A 421 15.32 -5.37 11.88
CA LEU A 421 15.27 -6.44 10.89
C LEU A 421 14.06 -7.36 11.10
N THR A 422 13.24 -7.46 10.06
CA THR A 422 12.16 -8.44 9.93
C THR A 422 12.47 -9.40 8.77
N VAL A 423 12.18 -10.67 8.98
CA VAL A 423 12.24 -11.71 7.94
C VAL A 423 10.86 -12.36 7.86
N SER A 424 10.32 -12.45 6.64
CA SER A 424 9.00 -13.05 6.41
C SER A 424 9.07 -14.09 5.30
N VAL A 425 8.33 -15.18 5.45
CA VAL A 425 8.08 -16.16 4.39
C VAL A 425 6.59 -16.18 4.13
N GLU A 426 6.18 -16.01 2.89
CA GLU A 426 4.79 -16.16 2.46
C GLU A 426 4.72 -17.22 1.35
N GLY A 427 3.64 -17.98 1.33
CA GLY A 427 3.31 -18.88 0.24
C GLY A 427 1.83 -18.84 -0.04
N ALA A 428 1.45 -18.87 -1.31
CA ALA A 428 0.05 -19.00 -1.68
C ALA A 428 -0.16 -20.02 -2.79
N TRP A 429 -1.27 -20.74 -2.67
CA TRP A 429 -1.79 -21.65 -3.68
C TRP A 429 -3.15 -21.14 -4.14
N PHE A 430 -3.29 -20.91 -5.44
CA PHE A 430 -4.53 -20.46 -6.07
C PHE A 430 -5.10 -21.58 -6.94
N ASN A 431 -6.33 -22.02 -6.64
CA ASN A 431 -7.06 -22.95 -7.48
C ASN A 431 -7.92 -22.19 -8.49
N ALA A 432 -7.68 -22.41 -9.78
CA ALA A 432 -8.40 -21.74 -10.85
C ALA A 432 -9.86 -22.21 -10.95
N GLY A 433 -10.79 -21.26 -10.88
CA GLY A 433 -12.23 -21.47 -11.04
C GLY A 433 -12.66 -21.60 -12.49
N ALA A 434 -13.97 -21.74 -12.71
CA ALA A 434 -14.55 -21.94 -14.03
C ALA A 434 -14.30 -20.77 -14.97
N PHE A 435 -14.39 -19.52 -14.47
CA PHE A 435 -14.14 -18.34 -15.29
C PHE A 435 -12.73 -18.32 -15.90
N LEU A 436 -11.70 -18.57 -15.09
CA LEU A 436 -10.32 -18.57 -15.57
C LEU A 436 -10.02 -19.71 -16.56
N LYS A 437 -10.73 -20.83 -16.44
CA LYS A 437 -10.63 -21.98 -17.35
C LYS A 437 -11.31 -21.75 -18.69
N GLU A 438 -12.30 -20.87 -18.75
CA GLU A 438 -12.94 -20.47 -20.00
C GLU A 438 -12.23 -19.27 -20.65
N ALA A 439 -11.78 -18.31 -19.85
CA ALA A 439 -11.22 -17.05 -20.36
C ALA A 439 -9.71 -17.12 -20.70
N GLY A 440 -8.99 -18.12 -20.19
CA GLY A 440 -7.55 -18.30 -20.40
C GLY A 440 -7.11 -19.75 -20.18
N SER A 441 -5.84 -19.97 -19.83
CA SER A 441 -5.31 -21.32 -19.59
C SER A 441 -5.89 -22.00 -18.35
N GLY A 442 -6.31 -21.22 -17.35
CA GLY A 442 -6.99 -21.71 -16.14
C GLY A 442 -6.18 -22.72 -15.32
N LYS A 443 -4.85 -22.59 -15.28
CA LYS A 443 -3.99 -23.42 -14.43
C LYS A 443 -3.97 -22.89 -13.00
N ASP A 444 -3.81 -23.80 -12.05
CA ASP A 444 -3.56 -23.46 -10.66
C ASP A 444 -2.22 -22.71 -10.54
N TYR A 445 -2.21 -21.64 -9.76
CA TYR A 445 -1.05 -20.79 -9.57
C TYR A 445 -0.45 -21.01 -8.19
N PHE A 446 0.87 -21.00 -8.10
CA PHE A 446 1.57 -21.05 -6.83
C PHE A 446 2.64 -19.97 -6.77
N TYR A 447 2.82 -19.37 -5.61
CA TYR A 447 4.04 -18.65 -5.31
C TYR A 447 4.54 -18.86 -3.89
N THR A 448 5.83 -18.58 -3.71
CA THR A 448 6.41 -18.31 -2.41
C THR A 448 7.35 -17.12 -2.48
N ALA A 449 7.41 -16.37 -1.39
CA ALA A 449 8.27 -15.22 -1.24
C ALA A 449 9.04 -15.28 0.08
N LEU A 450 10.35 -15.09 0.03
CA LEU A 450 11.19 -14.81 1.19
C LEU A 450 11.53 -13.31 1.18
N THR A 451 11.08 -12.59 2.20
CA THR A 451 11.34 -11.16 2.39
C THR A 451 12.26 -10.94 3.57
N ALA A 452 13.30 -10.12 3.41
CA ALA A 452 14.06 -9.55 4.51
C ALA A 452 14.00 -8.02 4.39
N GLN A 453 13.59 -7.35 5.47
CA GLN A 453 13.44 -5.89 5.52
C GLN A 453 14.23 -5.33 6.70
N PHE A 454 15.19 -4.47 6.40
CA PHE A 454 15.99 -3.73 7.37
C PHE A 454 15.62 -2.25 7.31
N LYS A 455 15.28 -1.64 8.45
CA LYS A 455 14.98 -0.20 8.56
C LYS A 455 15.88 0.43 9.59
N PHE A 456 16.33 1.65 9.35
CA PHE A 456 17.18 2.41 10.26
C PHE A 456 17.01 3.91 10.08
#